data_AF-A0A7S4CCK8-F1
#
_entry.id   AF-A0A7S4CCK8-F1
#
_cell.length_a   1.000
_cell.length_b   1.000
_cell.length_c   1.000
_cell.angle_alpha   90.00
_cell.angle_beta   90.00
_cell.angle_gamma   90.00
#
_symmetry.space_group_name_H-M   'P 1'
#
loop_
_entity.id
_entity.type
_entity.pdbx_description
1 polymer ?
#
loop_
_entity_poly.entity_id
_entity_poly.type
_entity_poly.pdbx_seq_one_letter_code
_entity_poly.pdbx_strand_id
1 'polypeptide(L)'
;IFFRYISCAFASACVMMLPPGTALWFYMAAVLVLCPSVWGQSFEAKEYLLAHNRRRCRHNVPDLMWSDAVAASAQRWADQCLFAHSPGRQYGENVWGGRSMPKAEDVLGAWYDNEMGRFDPEDPDAPA
;
A
#
# COMPACT_ATOMS: atom_id res chain seq x y z
N ILE A 1 7.57 -3.50 -4.84
CA ILE A 1 7.14 -2.09 -4.76
C ILE A 1 5.99 -2.07 -3.78
N PHE A 2 6.11 -1.56 -2.54
CA PHE A 2 4.95 -1.10 -1.74
C PHE A 2 5.35 -0.35 -0.45
N PHE A 3 4.42 0.47 0.08
CA PHE A 3 4.57 1.77 0.76
C PHE A 3 4.26 1.73 2.26
N ARG A 4 4.90 2.60 3.07
CA ARG A 4 4.31 3.88 3.57
C ARG A 4 5.05 4.49 4.77
N TYR A 5 5.48 5.73 4.58
CA TYR A 5 5.53 6.87 5.51
C TYR A 5 5.77 6.65 7.03
N ILE A 6 6.88 7.22 7.46
CA ILE A 6 7.27 7.61 8.82
C ILE A 6 6.26 8.63 9.39
N SER A 7 5.17 8.15 9.97
CA SER A 7 4.43 8.95 10.95
C SER A 7 3.94 8.06 12.05
N CYS A 8 4.52 8.28 13.24
CA CYS A 8 4.07 7.77 14.52
C CYS A 8 2.65 8.28 14.86
N ALA A 9 1.61 7.87 14.14
CA ALA A 9 0.23 8.18 14.54
C ALA A 9 -0.83 7.35 13.80
N PHE A 10 -1.57 6.58 14.62
CA PHE A 10 -2.92 6.02 14.42
C PHE A 10 -3.13 4.87 13.42
N ALA A 11 -3.04 3.65 13.97
CA ALA A 11 -3.89 2.54 13.55
C ALA A 11 -5.36 2.90 13.83
N SER A 12 -6.15 3.17 12.79
CA SER A 12 -7.59 3.38 12.93
C SER A 12 -8.31 2.06 12.62
N ALA A 13 -8.54 1.27 13.67
CA ALA A 13 -9.50 0.19 13.62
C ALA A 13 -10.91 0.78 13.79
N CYS A 14 -11.61 0.98 12.67
CA CYS A 14 -13.05 1.23 12.70
C CYS A 14 -13.77 -0.11 12.97
N VAL A 15 -13.73 -0.58 14.22
CA VAL A 15 -14.67 -1.59 14.71
C VAL A 15 -15.85 -0.80 15.27
N MET A 16 -16.94 -0.77 14.49
CA MET A 16 -18.16 -0.07 14.84
C MET A 16 -18.68 -0.56 16.19
N MET A 17 -18.76 0.38 17.13
CA MET A 17 -19.39 0.24 18.44
C MET A 17 -20.88 -0.04 18.25
N LEU A 18 -21.27 -1.32 18.26
CA LEU A 18 -22.64 -1.72 18.58
C LEU A 18 -22.68 -2.17 20.05
N PRO A 19 -23.67 -1.73 20.84
CA PRO A 19 -23.73 -2.02 22.27
C PRO A 19 -23.86 -3.54 22.50
N PRO A 20 -23.12 -4.12 23.46
CA PRO A 20 -23.23 -5.53 23.79
C PRO A 20 -24.64 -5.85 24.27
N GLY A 21 -25.29 -6.85 23.67
CA GLY A 21 -26.58 -7.40 24.14
C GLY A 21 -27.73 -7.44 23.13
N THR A 22 -27.55 -7.00 21.89
CA THR A 22 -28.58 -7.17 20.84
C THR A 22 -28.38 -8.48 20.07
N ALA A 23 -29.47 -9.11 19.59
CA ALA A 23 -29.41 -10.36 18.82
C ALA A 23 -28.53 -10.26 17.55
N LEU A 24 -28.27 -9.05 17.06
CA LEU A 24 -27.37 -8.75 15.95
C LEU A 24 -25.87 -8.94 16.31
N TRP A 25 -25.52 -8.86 17.60
CA TRP A 25 -24.15 -9.06 18.08
C TRP A 25 -23.63 -10.48 17.80
N PHE A 26 -24.48 -11.49 18.03
CA PHE A 26 -24.13 -12.89 17.75
C PHE A 26 -24.04 -13.18 16.25
N TYR A 27 -24.85 -12.49 15.43
CA TYR A 27 -24.86 -12.67 13.97
C TYR A 27 -23.61 -12.06 13.31
N MET A 28 -23.19 -10.87 13.76
CA MET A 28 -21.97 -10.22 13.27
C MET A 28 -20.70 -10.97 13.71
N ALA A 29 -20.67 -11.51 14.94
CA ALA A 29 -19.57 -12.33 15.41
C ALA A 29 -19.39 -13.61 14.56
N ALA A 30 -20.49 -14.23 14.13
CA ALA A 30 -20.43 -15.43 13.28
C ALA A 30 -19.93 -15.13 11.85
N VAL A 31 -20.28 -13.98 11.27
CA VAL A 31 -19.82 -13.58 9.93
C VAL A 31 -18.32 -13.28 9.90
N LEU A 32 -17.77 -12.69 10.97
CA LEU A 32 -16.33 -12.41 11.13
C LEU A 32 -15.48 -13.68 11.24
N VAL A 33 -16.01 -14.76 11.82
CA VAL A 33 -15.28 -16.02 12.03
C VAL A 33 -15.28 -16.91 10.78
N LEU A 34 -16.29 -16.81 9.92
CA LEU A 34 -16.48 -17.73 8.80
C LEU A 34 -15.86 -17.26 7.47
N CYS A 35 -15.48 -15.98 7.34
CA CYS A 35 -14.87 -15.46 6.13
C CYS A 35 -13.79 -14.42 6.46
N PRO A 36 -12.55 -14.84 6.76
CA PRO A 36 -11.44 -13.92 6.93
C PRO A 36 -11.07 -13.16 5.63
N SER A 37 -11.78 -13.39 4.53
CA SER A 37 -11.70 -12.61 3.29
C SER A 37 -12.74 -11.46 3.21
N VAL A 38 -13.61 -11.29 4.20
CA VAL A 38 -14.59 -10.17 4.29
C VAL A 38 -13.99 -8.88 4.88
N TRP A 39 -12.72 -8.89 5.27
CA TRP A 39 -11.98 -7.64 5.53
C TRP A 39 -11.68 -6.96 4.18
N GLY A 40 -12.60 -6.13 3.71
CA GLY A 40 -12.40 -5.33 2.51
C GLY A 40 -11.07 -4.56 2.60
N GLN A 41 -10.28 -4.56 1.52
CA GLN A 41 -9.03 -3.79 1.44
C GLN A 41 -9.22 -2.38 2.00
N SER A 42 -8.23 -1.90 2.77
CA SER A 42 -8.22 -0.53 3.26
C SER A 42 -8.38 0.44 2.09
N PHE A 43 -9.01 1.59 2.34
CA PHE A 43 -9.20 2.61 1.32
C PHE A 43 -7.86 2.99 0.67
N GLU A 44 -6.81 3.09 1.49
CA GLU A 44 -5.45 3.38 1.06
C GLU A 44 -4.86 2.29 0.14
N ALA A 45 -5.03 1.01 0.49
CA ALA A 45 -4.56 -0.10 -0.34
C ALA A 45 -5.18 -0.06 -1.75
N LYS A 46 -6.48 0.25 -1.80
CA LYS A 46 -7.20 0.42 -3.08
C LYS A 46 -6.66 1.60 -3.88
N GLU A 47 -6.42 2.74 -3.24
CA GLU A 47 -5.89 3.92 -3.92
C GLU A 47 -4.53 3.66 -4.55
N TYR A 48 -3.60 3.05 -3.80
CA TYR A 48 -2.30 2.69 -4.35
C TYR A 48 -2.41 1.65 -5.47
N LEU A 49 -3.20 0.59 -5.29
CA LEU A 49 -3.34 -0.43 -6.34
C LEU A 49 -3.90 0.17 -7.64
N LEU A 50 -4.93 1.01 -7.53
CA LEU A 50 -5.51 1.73 -8.68
C LEU A 50 -4.48 2.69 -9.32
N ALA A 51 -3.70 3.41 -8.52
CA ALA A 51 -2.66 4.31 -9.01
C ALA A 51 -1.59 3.59 -9.83
N HIS A 52 -1.17 2.40 -9.40
CA HIS A 52 -0.23 1.57 -10.16
C HIS A 52 -0.87 1.04 -11.43
N ASN A 53 -2.05 0.42 -11.33
CA ASN A 53 -2.70 -0.24 -12.46
C ASN A 53 -3.07 0.77 -13.57
N ARG A 54 -3.42 2.02 -13.21
CA ARG A 54 -3.58 3.10 -14.21
C ARG A 54 -2.31 3.38 -15.01
N ARG A 55 -1.13 3.34 -14.38
CA ARG A 55 0.16 3.58 -15.06
C ARG A 55 0.61 2.36 -15.86
N ARG A 56 0.42 1.16 -15.30
CA ARG A 56 0.69 -0.13 -15.95
C ARG A 56 -0.13 -0.33 -17.22
N CYS A 57 -1.41 0.05 -17.19
CA CYS A 57 -2.29 0.02 -18.35
C CYS A 57 -1.74 0.84 -19.54
N ARG A 58 -1.06 1.97 -19.28
CA ARG A 58 -0.43 2.78 -20.35
C ARG A 58 0.70 2.06 -21.07
N HIS A 59 1.30 1.07 -20.41
CA HIS A 59 2.36 0.22 -20.96
C HIS A 59 1.87 -1.15 -21.43
N ASN A 60 0.55 -1.36 -21.45
CA ASN A 60 -0.06 -2.61 -21.88
C ASN A 60 0.46 -3.86 -21.12
N VAL A 61 0.83 -3.69 -19.84
CA VAL A 61 1.25 -4.80 -18.96
C VAL A 61 0.11 -5.20 -18.02
N PRO A 62 0.06 -6.46 -17.57
CA PRO A 62 -1.02 -6.93 -16.68
C PRO A 62 -1.14 -6.12 -15.40
N ASP A 63 -2.37 -5.98 -14.92
CA ASP A 63 -2.67 -5.35 -13.64
C ASP A 63 -2.05 -6.12 -12.47
N LEU A 64 -1.62 -5.38 -11.45
CA LEU A 64 -1.21 -5.96 -10.18
C LEU A 64 -2.43 -6.38 -9.36
N MET A 65 -2.21 -7.34 -8.49
CA MET A 65 -3.10 -7.69 -7.39
C MET A 65 -2.42 -7.31 -6.06
N TRP A 66 -3.23 -6.89 -5.10
CA TRP A 66 -2.74 -6.62 -3.76
C TRP A 66 -2.24 -7.89 -3.06
N SER A 67 -1.19 -7.76 -2.26
CA SER A 67 -0.70 -8.82 -1.38
C SER A 67 -0.53 -8.31 0.04
N ASP A 68 -1.30 -8.86 0.97
CA ASP A 68 -1.23 -8.48 2.38
C ASP A 68 0.12 -8.82 3.00
N ALA A 69 0.78 -9.88 2.53
CA ALA A 69 2.12 -10.25 3.00
C ALA A 69 3.17 -9.20 2.63
N VAL A 70 3.13 -8.70 1.39
CA VAL A 70 4.04 -7.64 0.91
C VAL A 70 3.74 -6.33 1.64
N ALA A 71 2.46 -5.98 1.80
CA ALA A 71 2.04 -4.79 2.55
C ALA A 71 2.49 -4.84 4.02
N ALA A 72 2.33 -5.97 4.69
CA ALA A 72 2.79 -6.16 6.06
C ALA A 72 4.33 -6.06 6.16
N SER A 73 5.07 -6.55 5.16
CA SER A 73 6.52 -6.40 5.11
C SER A 73 6.94 -4.94 4.93
N ALA A 74 6.28 -4.20 4.05
CA ALA A 74 6.53 -2.79 3.83
C ALA A 74 6.24 -1.96 5.09
N GLN A 75 5.11 -2.23 5.76
CA GLN A 75 4.75 -1.53 7.00
C GLN A 75 5.81 -1.72 8.09
N ARG A 76 6.27 -2.97 8.32
CA ARG A 76 7.31 -3.25 9.33
C ARG A 76 8.60 -2.48 9.12
N TRP A 77 9.00 -2.28 7.86
CA TRP A 77 10.19 -1.50 7.54
C TRP A 77 9.94 0.00 7.72
N ALA A 78 8.80 0.49 7.25
CA ALA A 78 8.50 1.91 7.36
C ALA A 78 8.31 2.38 8.81
N ASP A 79 7.83 1.50 9.69
CA ASP A 79 7.74 1.72 11.14
C ASP A 79 9.11 2.00 11.78
N GLN A 80 10.22 1.56 11.15
CA GLN A 80 11.57 1.86 11.61
C GLN A 80 11.94 3.34 11.49
N CYS A 81 11.17 4.11 10.74
CA CYS A 81 11.40 5.53 10.58
C CYS A 81 12.77 5.87 9.95
N LEU A 82 13.27 4.98 9.09
CA LEU A 82 14.54 5.13 8.37
C LEU A 82 14.29 5.35 6.87
N PHE A 83 14.79 6.45 6.34
CA PHE A 83 14.76 6.71 4.89
C PHE A 83 15.91 5.97 4.19
N ALA A 84 15.77 4.64 4.13
CA ALA A 84 16.69 3.72 3.49
C ALA A 84 15.92 2.50 2.98
N HIS A 85 16.59 1.68 2.17
CA HIS A 85 16.07 0.36 1.79
C HIS A 85 16.21 -0.66 2.92
N SER A 86 15.29 -1.64 2.97
CA SER A 86 15.36 -2.65 4.03
C SER A 86 16.54 -3.61 3.82
N PRO A 87 17.25 -3.99 4.90
CA PRO A 87 18.32 -4.97 4.82
C PRO A 87 17.74 -6.35 4.53
N GLY A 88 18.36 -7.10 3.61
CA GLY A 88 17.91 -8.46 3.28
C GLY A 88 16.53 -8.54 2.62
N ARG A 89 16.09 -7.45 1.97
CA ARG A 89 14.80 -7.35 1.28
C ARG A 89 14.48 -8.56 0.40
N GLN A 90 13.35 -9.19 0.68
CA GLN A 90 12.81 -10.29 -0.13
C GLN A 90 12.05 -9.80 -1.37
N TYR A 91 11.58 -8.54 -1.33
CA TYR A 91 10.80 -7.91 -2.40
C TYR A 91 11.53 -6.66 -2.92
N GLY A 92 11.25 -6.25 -4.16
CA GLY A 92 11.70 -4.95 -4.67
C GLY A 92 11.04 -3.79 -3.92
N GLU A 93 11.72 -2.65 -3.79
CA GLU A 93 11.30 -1.53 -2.95
C GLU A 93 11.46 -0.18 -3.65
N ASN A 94 10.44 0.66 -3.52
CA ASN A 94 10.54 2.09 -3.78
C ASN A 94 10.23 2.79 -2.45
N VAL A 95 10.97 3.86 -2.13
CA VAL A 95 10.89 4.53 -0.82
C VAL A 95 10.54 6.01 -1.02
N TRP A 96 9.61 6.50 -0.20
CA TRP A 96 9.19 7.90 -0.19
C TRP A 96 9.04 8.37 1.25
N GLY A 97 9.46 9.61 1.51
CA GLY A 97 9.42 10.24 2.82
C GLY A 97 9.06 11.71 2.70
N GLY A 98 8.36 12.23 3.69
CA GLY A 98 7.90 13.62 3.73
C GLY A 98 7.49 14.03 5.14
N ARG A 99 6.88 15.21 5.29
CA ARG A 99 6.37 15.72 6.59
C ARG A 99 4.85 15.62 6.75
N SER A 100 4.14 15.31 5.67
CA SER A 100 2.69 15.11 5.66
C SER A 100 2.34 13.79 4.97
N MET A 101 1.15 13.28 5.28
CA MET A 101 0.58 12.13 4.58
C MET A 101 0.28 12.51 3.12
N PRO A 102 1.00 11.93 2.12
CA PRO A 102 0.68 12.20 0.73
C PRO A 102 -0.56 11.39 0.31
N LYS A 103 -1.23 11.82 -0.78
CA LYS A 103 -2.15 10.91 -1.48
C LYS A 103 -1.33 9.89 -2.25
N ALA A 104 -1.87 8.70 -2.47
CA ALA A 104 -1.21 7.68 -3.28
C ALA A 104 -0.77 8.23 -4.65
N GLU A 105 -1.58 9.09 -5.25
CA GLU A 105 -1.28 9.67 -6.55
C GLU A 105 -0.10 10.63 -6.56
N ASP A 106 0.13 11.36 -5.46
CA ASP A 106 1.28 12.26 -5.35
C ASP A 106 2.57 11.43 -5.30
N VAL A 107 2.56 10.30 -4.60
CA VAL A 107 3.74 9.43 -4.49
C VAL A 107 4.03 8.71 -5.81
N LEU A 108 2.99 8.20 -6.49
CA LEU A 108 3.18 7.60 -7.81
C LEU A 108 3.55 8.65 -8.86
N GLY A 109 3.10 9.90 -8.71
CA GLY A 109 3.58 11.00 -9.53
C GLY A 109 5.07 11.23 -9.35
N ALA A 110 5.55 11.18 -8.12
CA ALA A 110 6.98 11.30 -7.82
C ALA A 110 7.81 10.15 -8.43
N TRP A 111 7.40 8.89 -8.25
CA TRP A 111 8.18 7.73 -8.72
C TRP A 111 8.03 7.40 -10.19
N TYR A 112 6.93 7.78 -10.83
CA TYR A 112 6.67 7.41 -12.21
C TYR A 112 6.56 8.64 -13.11
N ASP A 113 5.66 9.58 -12.84
CA ASP A 113 5.42 10.69 -13.78
C ASP A 113 6.65 11.62 -13.89
N ASN A 114 7.37 11.82 -12.79
CA ASN A 114 8.57 12.67 -12.77
C ASN A 114 9.84 11.95 -13.28
N GLU A 115 9.86 10.62 -13.28
CA GLU A 115 11.02 9.80 -13.65
C GLU A 115 10.92 9.25 -15.07
N MET A 116 9.70 9.03 -15.60
CA MET A 116 9.48 8.39 -16.90
C MET A 116 10.17 9.10 -18.07
N GLY A 117 10.34 10.43 -18.01
CA GLY A 117 11.04 11.19 -19.05
C GLY A 117 12.56 10.99 -19.07
N ARG A 118 13.12 10.32 -18.05
CA ARG A 118 14.55 9.97 -17.95
C ARG A 118 14.82 8.52 -18.29
N PHE A 119 13.78 7.72 -18.51
CA PHE A 119 13.92 6.32 -18.84
C PHE A 119 14.32 6.15 -20.30
N ASP A 120 15.47 5.52 -20.54
CA ASP A 120 15.90 5.09 -21.86
C ASP A 120 15.50 3.62 -22.07
N PRO A 121 14.55 3.30 -22.98
CA PRO A 121 14.17 1.92 -23.25
C PRO A 121 15.26 1.11 -23.97
N GLU A 122 16.24 1.76 -24.61
CA GLU A 122 17.36 1.11 -25.28
C GLU A 122 18.51 0.79 -24.29
N ASP A 123 18.60 1.55 -23.20
CA ASP A 123 19.51 1.30 -22.08
C ASP A 123 18.77 1.38 -20.73
N PRO A 124 17.98 0.35 -20.39
CA PRO A 124 17.13 0.37 -19.20
C PRO A 124 17.92 0.36 -17.87
N ASP A 125 19.22 0.07 -17.92
CA ASP A 125 20.12 0.02 -16.76
C ASP A 125 21.01 1.28 -16.65
N ALA A 126 20.81 2.27 -17.52
CA ALA A 126 21.51 3.55 -17.45
C ALA A 126 21.33 4.20 -16.06
N PRO A 127 22.39 4.80 -15.48
CA PRO A 127 22.28 5.50 -14.21
C PRO A 127 21.34 6.71 -14.33
N ALA A 128 20.32 6.76 -13.45
CA ALA A 128 19.29 7.81 -13.39
C ALA A 128 19.77 9.16 -12.83
#